data_AF-A0A255HVG3-F1
#
_entry.id   AF-A0A255HVG3-F1
#
_cell.length_a   1.000
_cell.length_b   1.000
_cell.length_c   1.000
_cell.angle_alpha   90.00
_cell.angle_beta   90.00
_cell.angle_gamma   90.00
#
_symmetry.space_group_name_H-M   'P 1'
#
loop_
_entity.id
_entity.type
_entity.pdbx_description
1 polymer ?
#
loop_
_entity_poly.entity_id
_entity_poly.type
_entity_poly.pdbx_seq_one_letter_code
_entity_poly.pdbx_strand_id
1 'polypeptide(L)'
;MSTFHAFGNAATKQALQADVRSKGPVYCVWLTHASIEGDLTMISQDYGLHPALVRLLPALGAFGEDDAALTFYDALLERIPVGAGTGHLARRTVLLAWTDPVHGRARHVEAGAVRDACVAIITLVQRSLDTTVDKPSWRAARTRLTQAQREAPASEPVVDLMLSLAWDLELSPGAVQDVMRAWTAQLSAEAEASDEDPFTEAEASFFKSAMDRISEESFTALNMVDGDGDPSYEEFLEEVNKRWAADPVTLALKERSVARQARIKARLALWRSEMQQKMLDDAATLVV
;
A
#
# COMPACT_ATOMS: atom_id res chain seq x y z
N MET A 1 -5.37 11.95 -23.57
CA MET A 1 -4.95 10.63 -24.08
C MET A 1 -3.66 10.27 -23.38
N SER A 2 -3.55 9.06 -22.81
CA SER A 2 -2.34 8.62 -22.11
C SER A 2 -1.21 8.38 -23.11
N THR A 3 0.02 8.74 -22.75
CA THR A 3 1.21 8.52 -23.58
C THR A 3 1.75 7.10 -23.50
N PHE A 4 1.23 6.28 -22.58
CA PHE A 4 1.74 4.94 -22.29
C PHE A 4 0.83 3.85 -22.86
N HIS A 5 1.40 3.02 -23.73
CA HIS A 5 0.75 1.86 -24.34
C HIS A 5 1.51 0.60 -23.98
N ALA A 6 0.83 -0.35 -23.35
CA ALA A 6 1.46 -1.50 -22.74
C ALA A 6 2.30 -2.33 -23.73
N PHE A 7 3.53 -2.64 -23.32
CA PHE A 7 4.53 -3.53 -23.91
C PHE A 7 5.09 -3.14 -25.28
N GLY A 8 4.37 -2.33 -26.08
CA GLY A 8 4.71 -2.01 -27.47
C GLY A 8 4.54 -3.20 -28.44
N ASN A 9 4.98 -4.40 -28.06
CA ASN A 9 4.79 -5.64 -28.82
C ASN A 9 4.67 -6.89 -27.89
N ALA A 10 4.30 -8.03 -28.47
CA ALA A 10 4.10 -9.28 -27.73
C ALA A 10 5.41 -9.90 -27.19
N ALA A 11 6.54 -9.70 -27.86
CA ALA A 11 7.82 -10.25 -27.41
C ALA A 11 8.31 -9.55 -26.13
N THR A 12 8.17 -8.22 -26.06
CA THR A 12 8.47 -7.43 -24.87
C THR A 12 7.59 -7.85 -23.68
N LYS A 13 6.30 -8.11 -23.91
CA LYS A 13 5.40 -8.65 -22.89
C LYS A 13 5.89 -10.01 -22.36
N GLN A 14 6.21 -10.93 -23.26
CA GLN A 14 6.68 -12.28 -22.90
C GLN A 14 8.01 -12.24 -22.14
N ALA A 15 8.93 -11.34 -22.54
CA ALA A 15 10.20 -11.14 -21.86
C ALA A 15 9.99 -10.67 -20.41
N LEU A 16 9.11 -9.68 -20.19
CA LEU A 16 8.78 -9.21 -18.84
C LEU A 16 8.14 -10.32 -17.99
N GLN A 17 7.22 -11.09 -18.55
CA GLN A 17 6.61 -12.22 -17.83
C GLN A 17 7.65 -13.29 -17.47
N ALA A 18 8.59 -13.59 -18.36
CA ALA A 18 9.67 -14.53 -18.08
C ALA A 18 10.61 -13.99 -16.97
N ASP A 19 10.91 -12.69 -16.98
CA ASP A 19 11.70 -12.04 -15.93
C ASP A 19 10.99 -12.11 -14.58
N VAL A 20 9.69 -11.78 -14.53
CA VAL A 20 8.87 -11.90 -13.32
C VAL A 20 8.86 -13.35 -12.81
N ARG A 21 8.64 -14.35 -13.67
CA ARG A 21 8.64 -15.76 -13.26
C ARG A 21 9.99 -16.25 -12.75
N SER A 22 11.10 -15.79 -13.36
CA SER A 22 12.45 -16.26 -13.02
C SER A 22 13.09 -15.53 -11.84
N LYS A 23 12.79 -14.22 -11.69
CA LYS A 23 13.40 -13.33 -10.69
C LYS A 23 12.38 -12.80 -9.69
N GLY A 24 11.16 -13.34 -9.67
CA GLY A 24 10.00 -12.83 -8.94
C GLY A 24 10.28 -12.22 -7.57
N PRO A 25 10.91 -12.96 -6.62
CA PRO A 25 11.24 -12.41 -5.31
C PRO A 25 12.16 -11.17 -5.37
N VAL A 26 13.20 -11.21 -6.21
CA VAL A 26 14.12 -10.08 -6.44
C VAL A 26 13.38 -8.91 -7.09
N TYR A 27 12.46 -9.21 -8.02
CA TYR A 27 11.64 -8.21 -8.68
C TYR A 27 10.66 -7.54 -7.72
N CYS A 28 10.04 -8.29 -6.80
CA CYS A 28 9.20 -7.73 -5.73
C CYS A 28 9.99 -6.77 -4.83
N VAL A 29 11.18 -7.17 -4.38
CA VAL A 29 12.05 -6.33 -3.53
C VAL A 29 12.53 -5.09 -4.29
N TRP A 30 12.98 -5.26 -5.54
CA TRP A 30 13.42 -4.16 -6.38
C TRP A 30 12.30 -3.18 -6.70
N LEU A 31 11.11 -3.66 -7.07
CA LEU A 31 9.93 -2.83 -7.28
C LEU A 31 9.59 -2.02 -6.04
N THR A 32 9.60 -2.66 -4.86
CA THR A 32 9.39 -1.97 -3.58
C THR A 32 10.42 -0.86 -3.41
N HIS A 33 11.71 -1.15 -3.56
CA HIS A 33 12.80 -0.19 -3.39
C HIS A 33 12.70 0.98 -4.37
N ALA A 34 12.60 0.70 -5.67
CA ALA A 34 12.46 1.71 -6.72
C ALA A 34 11.19 2.56 -6.55
N SER A 35 10.12 1.98 -6.01
CA SER A 35 8.91 2.72 -5.69
C SER A 35 9.08 3.68 -4.51
N ILE A 36 9.94 3.35 -3.54
CA ILE A 36 10.27 4.20 -2.39
C ILE A 36 11.21 5.33 -2.83
N GLU A 37 12.24 5.01 -3.62
CA GLU A 37 13.20 5.98 -4.15
C GLU A 37 12.61 6.88 -5.26
N GLY A 38 11.50 6.46 -5.85
CA GLY A 38 10.71 7.26 -6.78
C GLY A 38 11.14 7.15 -8.25
N ASP A 39 12.13 6.33 -8.59
CA ASP A 39 12.55 6.09 -9.98
C ASP A 39 12.11 4.70 -10.48
N LEU A 40 10.92 4.67 -11.09
CA LEU A 40 10.38 3.51 -11.80
C LEU A 40 10.38 3.74 -13.32
N THR A 41 11.16 4.72 -13.77
CA THR A 41 11.10 5.24 -15.13
C THR A 41 11.48 4.16 -16.15
N MET A 42 12.44 3.29 -15.80
CA MET A 42 12.86 2.15 -16.61
C MET A 42 11.68 1.23 -16.95
N ILE A 43 10.83 0.87 -15.98
CA ILE A 43 9.70 -0.04 -16.24
C ILE A 43 8.66 0.62 -17.14
N SER A 44 8.35 1.88 -16.86
CA SER A 44 7.37 2.62 -17.63
C SER A 44 7.81 2.92 -19.05
N GLN A 45 9.10 3.20 -19.27
CA GLN A 45 9.66 3.48 -20.59
C GLN A 45 9.90 2.19 -21.39
N ASP A 46 10.51 1.17 -20.79
CA ASP A 46 10.91 -0.05 -21.49
C ASP A 46 9.71 -0.95 -21.82
N TYR A 47 8.72 -0.99 -20.93
CA TYR A 47 7.53 -1.85 -21.09
C TYR A 47 6.25 -1.07 -21.36
N GLY A 48 6.32 0.26 -21.55
CA GLY A 48 5.15 1.08 -21.87
C GLY A 48 4.03 1.05 -20.84
N LEU A 49 4.32 0.62 -19.60
CA LEU A 49 3.34 0.57 -18.51
C LEU A 49 3.18 1.95 -17.88
N HIS A 50 1.93 2.34 -17.62
CA HIS A 50 1.64 3.63 -17.02
C HIS A 50 2.31 3.76 -15.64
N PRO A 51 3.04 4.85 -15.34
CA PRO A 51 3.80 4.99 -14.08
C PRO A 51 2.96 4.83 -12.80
N ALA A 52 1.69 5.28 -12.83
CA ALA A 52 0.79 5.07 -11.69
C ALA A 52 0.42 3.60 -11.48
N LEU A 53 0.34 2.77 -12.53
CA LEU A 53 0.13 1.33 -12.36
C LEU A 53 1.37 0.71 -11.72
N VAL A 54 2.56 1.01 -12.25
CA VAL A 54 3.82 0.45 -11.73
C VAL A 54 4.02 0.79 -10.25
N ARG A 55 3.73 2.04 -9.85
CA ARG A 55 3.80 2.50 -8.46
C ARG A 55 2.76 1.87 -7.51
N LEU A 56 1.67 1.35 -8.07
CA LEU A 56 0.60 0.69 -7.32
C LEU A 56 0.94 -0.78 -7.02
N LEU A 57 1.72 -1.44 -7.88
CA LEU A 57 2.03 -2.86 -7.76
C LEU A 57 2.67 -3.26 -6.42
N PRO A 58 3.63 -2.52 -5.83
CA PRO A 58 4.21 -2.89 -4.54
C PRO A 58 3.17 -2.97 -3.43
N ALA A 59 2.27 -1.99 -3.31
CA ALA A 59 1.21 -2.00 -2.30
C ALA A 59 0.28 -3.21 -2.47
N LEU A 60 -0.09 -3.52 -3.72
CA LEU A 60 -0.91 -4.69 -4.03
C LEU A 60 -0.16 -6.02 -3.92
N GLY A 61 1.17 -6.04 -3.98
CA GLY A 61 2.00 -7.23 -3.77
C GLY A 61 2.63 -7.30 -2.38
N ALA A 62 2.03 -6.65 -1.38
CA ALA A 62 2.52 -6.68 0.01
C ALA A 62 3.96 -6.21 0.19
N PHE A 63 4.45 -5.36 -0.71
CA PHE A 63 5.83 -4.91 -0.74
C PHE A 63 6.86 -6.05 -0.77
N GLY A 64 6.45 -7.24 -1.22
CA GLY A 64 7.28 -8.45 -1.22
C GLY A 64 7.23 -9.27 0.08
N GLU A 65 6.38 -8.92 1.05
CA GLU A 65 6.18 -9.73 2.27
C GLU A 65 5.34 -11.00 2.04
N ASP A 66 4.68 -11.11 0.89
CA ASP A 66 3.75 -12.20 0.57
C ASP A 66 4.17 -12.88 -0.75
N ASP A 67 4.38 -14.20 -0.70
CA ASP A 67 4.74 -15.01 -1.85
C ASP A 67 3.65 -14.99 -2.95
N ALA A 68 2.41 -14.66 -2.61
CA ALA A 68 1.31 -14.53 -3.57
C ALA A 68 1.50 -13.37 -4.57
N ALA A 69 2.38 -12.41 -4.27
CA ALA A 69 2.65 -11.25 -5.13
C ALA A 69 3.11 -11.67 -6.54
N LEU A 70 3.95 -12.69 -6.64
CA LEU A 70 4.47 -13.19 -7.91
C LEU A 70 3.34 -13.70 -8.81
N THR A 71 2.47 -14.56 -8.27
CA THR A 71 1.32 -15.13 -8.99
C THR A 71 0.39 -14.02 -9.46
N PHE A 72 0.14 -13.01 -8.63
CA PHE A 72 -0.65 -11.85 -9.00
C PHE A 72 -0.02 -11.05 -10.16
N TYR A 73 1.27 -10.73 -10.08
CA TYR A 73 1.95 -9.96 -11.11
C TYR A 73 1.97 -10.69 -12.45
N ASP A 74 2.26 -11.99 -12.46
CA ASP A 74 2.26 -12.78 -13.69
C ASP A 74 0.86 -12.81 -14.33
N ALA A 75 -0.17 -13.08 -13.53
CA ALA A 75 -1.56 -13.12 -13.98
C ALA A 75 -2.06 -11.75 -14.47
N LEU A 76 -1.60 -10.65 -13.86
CA LEU A 76 -1.94 -9.30 -14.29
C LEU A 76 -1.33 -8.98 -15.64
N LEU A 77 -0.01 -9.23 -15.79
CA LEU A 77 0.69 -9.01 -17.05
C LEU A 77 0.09 -9.85 -18.18
N GLU A 78 -0.30 -11.09 -17.89
CA GLU A 78 -0.98 -11.95 -18.85
C GLU A 78 -2.29 -11.35 -19.37
N ARG A 79 -3.11 -10.77 -18.48
CA ARG A 79 -4.41 -10.19 -18.83
C ARG A 79 -4.32 -8.86 -19.58
N ILE A 80 -3.26 -8.07 -19.40
CA ILE A 80 -3.12 -6.77 -20.08
C ILE A 80 -2.85 -6.99 -21.58
N PRO A 81 -3.70 -6.49 -22.50
CA PRO A 81 -3.43 -6.56 -23.92
C PRO A 81 -2.24 -5.69 -24.32
N VAL A 82 -1.49 -6.09 -25.35
CA VAL A 82 -0.46 -5.24 -25.97
C VAL A 82 -1.14 -4.00 -26.56
N GLY A 83 -0.58 -2.83 -26.28
CA GLY A 83 -1.11 -1.53 -26.73
C GLY A 83 -2.13 -0.89 -25.78
N ALA A 84 -2.63 -1.62 -24.77
CA ALA A 84 -3.66 -1.11 -23.88
C ALA A 84 -3.17 0.03 -22.97
N GLY A 85 -4.06 0.97 -22.68
CA GLY A 85 -3.83 2.09 -21.75
C GLY A 85 -3.96 1.65 -20.28
N THR A 86 -2.84 1.37 -19.63
CA THR A 86 -2.81 0.81 -18.26
C THR A 86 -3.08 1.81 -17.14
N GLY A 87 -3.08 3.11 -17.42
CA GLY A 87 -3.45 4.15 -16.45
C GLY A 87 -4.90 4.02 -15.94
N HIS A 88 -5.77 3.43 -16.76
CA HIS A 88 -7.16 3.12 -16.40
C HIS A 88 -7.25 2.18 -15.19
N LEU A 89 -6.38 1.16 -15.13
CA LEU A 89 -6.35 0.21 -14.00
C LEU A 89 -5.98 0.89 -12.69
N ALA A 90 -4.99 1.79 -12.72
CA ALA A 90 -4.58 2.54 -11.53
C ALA A 90 -5.72 3.41 -11.00
N ARG A 91 -6.40 4.16 -11.89
CA ARG A 91 -7.55 5.02 -11.54
C ARG A 91 -8.72 4.22 -10.96
N ARG A 92 -9.09 3.10 -11.58
CA ARG A 92 -10.16 2.22 -11.07
C ARG A 92 -9.82 1.66 -9.71
N THR A 93 -8.58 1.25 -9.51
CA THR A 93 -8.15 0.71 -8.22
C THR A 93 -8.21 1.75 -7.11
N VAL A 94 -7.74 2.98 -7.34
CA VAL A 94 -7.82 4.03 -6.30
C VAL A 94 -9.25 4.47 -6.03
N LEU A 95 -10.18 4.36 -6.99
CA LEU A 95 -11.60 4.62 -6.75
C LEU A 95 -12.20 3.67 -5.70
N LEU A 96 -11.72 2.42 -5.63
CA LEU A 96 -12.16 1.45 -4.63
C LEU A 96 -11.92 1.94 -3.19
N ALA A 97 -10.90 2.78 -2.97
CA ALA A 97 -10.66 3.40 -1.67
C ALA A 97 -11.88 4.15 -1.13
N TRP A 98 -12.74 4.65 -2.02
CA TRP A 98 -13.99 5.27 -1.67
C TRP A 98 -15.20 4.36 -1.90
N THR A 99 -15.27 3.70 -3.06
CA THR A 99 -16.50 3.06 -3.55
C THR A 99 -16.65 1.59 -3.16
N ASP A 100 -15.61 0.95 -2.65
CA ASP A 100 -15.70 -0.46 -2.27
C ASP A 100 -16.76 -0.67 -1.17
N PRO A 101 -17.70 -1.62 -1.30
CA PRO A 101 -18.80 -1.78 -0.36
C PRO A 101 -18.35 -2.24 1.04
N VAL A 102 -17.21 -2.93 1.14
CA VAL A 102 -16.73 -3.52 2.38
C VAL A 102 -15.60 -2.70 3.01
N HIS A 103 -14.72 -2.15 2.19
CA HIS A 103 -13.48 -1.48 2.60
C HIS A 103 -13.40 -0.02 2.17
N GLY A 104 -14.38 0.47 1.40
CA GLY A 104 -14.44 1.85 0.93
C GLY A 104 -14.79 2.83 2.03
N ARG A 105 -14.20 4.02 1.96
CA ARG A 105 -14.31 5.04 3.00
C ARG A 105 -15.61 5.85 2.96
N ALA A 106 -16.41 5.74 1.89
CA ALA A 106 -17.65 6.52 1.75
C ALA A 106 -18.63 6.34 2.91
N ARG A 107 -18.69 5.14 3.50
CA ARG A 107 -19.59 4.82 4.63
C ARG A 107 -19.19 5.47 5.95
N HIS A 108 -17.94 5.91 6.07
CA HIS A 108 -17.40 6.50 7.30
C HIS A 108 -17.52 8.03 7.32
N VAL A 109 -18.13 8.63 6.28
CA VAL A 109 -18.31 10.08 6.17
C VAL A 109 -19.79 10.39 6.25
N GLU A 110 -20.21 11.15 7.25
CA GLU A 110 -21.61 11.56 7.39
C GLU A 110 -22.05 12.50 6.27
N ALA A 111 -23.36 12.62 6.05
CA ALA A 111 -23.89 13.57 5.08
C ALA A 111 -23.56 15.02 5.50
N GLY A 112 -23.13 15.85 4.54
CA GLY A 112 -22.77 17.23 4.79
C GLY A 112 -21.70 17.76 3.83
N ALA A 113 -21.21 18.97 4.10
CA ALA A 113 -20.31 19.68 3.21
C ALA A 113 -19.00 18.91 2.90
N VAL A 114 -18.45 18.20 3.89
CA VAL A 114 -17.25 17.37 3.69
C VAL A 114 -17.54 16.21 2.75
N ARG A 115 -18.63 15.46 2.96
CA ARG A 115 -19.01 14.36 2.05
C ARG A 115 -19.28 14.84 0.63
N ASP A 116 -19.93 15.99 0.47
CA ASP A 116 -20.16 16.59 -0.85
C ASP A 116 -18.84 16.95 -1.54
N ALA A 117 -17.86 17.46 -0.79
CA ALA A 117 -16.54 17.77 -1.31
C ALA A 117 -15.76 16.49 -1.69
N CYS A 118 -15.85 15.43 -0.88
CA CYS A 118 -15.29 14.12 -1.20
C CYS A 118 -15.91 13.55 -2.49
N VAL A 119 -17.24 13.58 -2.61
CA VAL A 119 -17.95 13.14 -3.82
C VAL A 119 -17.52 13.93 -5.05
N ALA A 120 -17.30 15.24 -4.93
CA ALA A 120 -16.78 16.05 -6.04
C ALA A 120 -15.40 15.57 -6.52
N ILE A 121 -14.49 15.19 -5.62
CA ILE A 121 -13.19 14.60 -5.98
C ILE A 121 -13.38 13.25 -6.68
N ILE A 122 -14.25 12.38 -6.15
CA ILE A 122 -14.52 11.07 -6.75
C ILE A 122 -15.09 11.21 -8.16
N THR A 123 -16.00 12.16 -8.38
CA THR A 123 -16.53 12.48 -9.71
C THR A 123 -15.42 12.90 -10.68
N LEU A 124 -14.41 13.66 -10.23
CA LEU A 124 -13.25 13.99 -11.07
C LEU A 124 -12.40 12.76 -11.39
N VAL A 125 -12.15 11.89 -10.41
CA VAL A 125 -11.40 10.63 -10.64
C VAL A 125 -12.14 9.73 -11.61
N GLN A 126 -13.46 9.58 -11.46
CA GLN A 126 -14.31 8.84 -12.41
C GLN A 126 -14.23 9.45 -13.82
N ARG A 127 -14.41 10.76 -13.96
CA ARG A 127 -14.29 11.46 -15.25
C ARG A 127 -12.90 11.29 -15.88
N SER A 128 -11.85 11.19 -15.05
CA SER A 128 -10.47 10.97 -15.50
C SER A 128 -10.23 9.60 -16.15
N LEU A 129 -11.15 8.65 -15.99
CA LEU A 129 -11.09 7.36 -16.69
C LEU A 129 -11.26 7.51 -18.20
N ASP A 130 -12.12 8.45 -18.63
CA ASP A 130 -12.51 8.62 -20.02
C ASP A 130 -11.91 9.87 -20.66
N THR A 131 -11.70 10.93 -19.86
CA THR A 131 -11.33 12.25 -20.39
C THR A 131 -10.27 12.93 -19.53
N THR A 132 -9.46 13.78 -20.15
CA THR A 132 -8.52 14.63 -19.39
C THR A 132 -9.29 15.67 -18.58
N VAL A 133 -8.95 15.81 -17.30
CA VAL A 133 -9.51 16.80 -16.38
C VAL A 133 -8.49 17.92 -16.20
N ASP A 134 -8.92 19.16 -16.35
CA ASP A 134 -8.04 20.31 -16.26
C ASP A 134 -7.54 20.55 -14.83
N LYS A 135 -6.34 21.12 -14.71
CA LYS A 135 -5.68 21.43 -13.43
C LYS A 135 -6.51 22.36 -12.52
N PRO A 136 -7.19 23.41 -13.03
CA PRO A 136 -8.10 24.22 -12.21
C PRO A 136 -9.20 23.40 -11.52
N SER A 137 -9.83 22.46 -12.22
CA SER A 137 -10.87 21.58 -11.65
C SER A 137 -10.37 20.79 -10.44
N TRP A 138 -9.18 20.18 -10.53
CA TRP A 138 -8.56 19.47 -9.42
C TRP A 138 -8.26 20.39 -8.23
N ARG A 139 -7.68 21.57 -8.51
CA ARG A 139 -7.37 22.56 -7.47
C ARG A 139 -8.63 23.05 -6.76
N ALA A 140 -9.71 23.32 -7.51
CA ALA A 140 -10.98 23.75 -6.95
C ALA A 140 -11.58 22.69 -6.01
N ALA A 141 -11.55 21.41 -6.40
CA ALA A 141 -12.03 20.32 -5.56
C ALA A 141 -11.23 20.18 -4.25
N ARG A 142 -9.89 20.31 -4.30
CA ARG A 142 -9.03 20.33 -3.10
C ARG A 142 -9.38 21.49 -2.17
N THR A 143 -9.47 22.72 -2.70
CA THR A 143 -9.82 23.91 -1.92
C THR A 143 -11.19 23.74 -1.28
N ARG A 144 -12.17 23.18 -1.99
CA ARG A 144 -13.51 22.91 -1.47
C ARG A 144 -13.46 21.93 -0.28
N LEU A 145 -12.69 20.85 -0.37
CA LEU A 145 -12.53 19.90 0.73
C LEU A 145 -11.85 20.55 1.95
N THR A 146 -10.74 21.27 1.74
CA THR A 146 -10.06 21.98 2.84
C THR A 146 -10.97 23.00 3.51
N GLN A 147 -11.80 23.73 2.73
CA GLN A 147 -12.74 24.69 3.29
C GLN A 147 -13.85 23.99 4.07
N ALA A 148 -14.45 22.93 3.52
CA ALA A 148 -15.47 22.15 4.22
C ALA A 148 -14.95 21.59 5.55
N GLN A 149 -13.71 21.10 5.59
CA GLN A 149 -13.07 20.60 6.81
C GLN A 149 -12.86 21.69 7.87
N ARG A 150 -12.61 22.93 7.47
CA ARG A 150 -12.47 24.07 8.40
C ARG A 150 -13.81 24.45 9.03
N GLU A 151 -14.89 24.36 8.26
CA GLU A 151 -16.24 24.72 8.71
C GLU A 151 -16.87 23.62 9.56
N ALA A 152 -16.64 22.36 9.20
CA ALA A 152 -17.14 21.18 9.90
C ALA A 152 -16.02 20.12 9.95
N PRO A 153 -15.31 19.99 11.09
CA PRO A 153 -14.25 19.01 11.22
C PRO A 153 -14.77 17.58 11.02
N ALA A 154 -14.21 16.88 10.05
CA ALA A 154 -14.36 15.44 9.85
C ALA A 154 -13.09 14.68 10.23
N SER A 155 -13.14 13.35 10.12
CA SER A 155 -12.01 12.45 10.34
C SER A 155 -10.81 12.83 9.45
N GLU A 156 -9.69 13.19 10.09
CA GLU A 156 -8.43 13.56 9.40
C GLU A 156 -7.94 12.47 8.43
N PRO A 157 -7.90 11.17 8.79
CA PRO A 157 -7.52 10.11 7.86
C PRO A 157 -8.35 10.05 6.57
N VAL A 158 -9.65 10.37 6.64
CA VAL A 158 -10.51 10.43 5.46
C VAL A 158 -10.13 11.63 4.59
N VAL A 159 -9.93 12.80 5.18
CA VAL A 159 -9.55 14.01 4.46
C VAL A 159 -8.21 13.82 3.74
N ASP A 160 -7.23 13.22 4.41
CA ASP A 160 -5.91 12.93 3.84
C ASP A 160 -5.98 11.96 2.65
N LEU A 161 -6.79 10.90 2.78
CA LEU A 161 -7.07 10.00 1.67
C LEU A 161 -7.67 10.74 0.47
N MET A 162 -8.67 11.60 0.73
CA MET A 162 -9.34 12.34 -0.33
C MET A 162 -8.46 13.40 -0.98
N LEU A 163 -7.58 14.05 -0.22
CA LEU A 163 -6.55 14.94 -0.77
C LEU A 163 -5.50 14.19 -1.59
N SER A 164 -5.24 12.92 -1.28
CA SER A 164 -4.37 12.04 -2.07
C SER A 164 -5.04 11.61 -3.39
N LEU A 165 -6.37 11.40 -3.37
CA LEU A 165 -7.17 11.12 -4.58
C LEU A 165 -7.35 12.34 -5.49
N ALA A 166 -7.20 13.55 -4.96
CA ALA A 166 -7.45 14.80 -5.68
C ALA A 166 -6.28 15.24 -6.59
N TRP A 167 -5.75 14.30 -7.38
CA TRP A 167 -4.68 14.50 -8.34
C TRP A 167 -4.98 13.77 -9.65
N ASP A 168 -4.56 14.37 -10.77
CA ASP A 168 -4.53 13.66 -12.05
C ASP A 168 -3.34 12.69 -12.07
N LEU A 169 -3.61 11.39 -12.15
CA LEU A 169 -2.57 10.36 -12.19
C LEU A 169 -1.74 10.36 -13.48
N GLU A 170 -2.18 11.00 -14.59
CA GLU A 170 -1.30 11.17 -15.76
C GLU A 170 -0.16 12.16 -15.43
N LEU A 171 -0.45 13.20 -14.65
CA LEU A 171 0.50 14.28 -14.34
C LEU A 171 1.26 14.03 -13.03
N SER A 172 0.63 13.33 -12.09
CA SER A 172 1.13 13.05 -10.75
C SER A 172 0.98 11.56 -10.42
N PRO A 173 1.65 10.64 -11.14
CA PRO A 173 1.50 9.21 -10.93
C PRO A 173 1.88 8.74 -9.52
N GLY A 174 2.72 9.50 -8.80
CA GLY A 174 3.10 9.22 -7.40
C GLY A 174 1.94 9.26 -6.41
N ALA A 175 0.88 10.02 -6.70
CA ALA A 175 -0.27 10.16 -5.81
C ALA A 175 -0.97 8.81 -5.53
N VAL A 176 -0.82 7.82 -6.42
CA VAL A 176 -1.35 6.46 -6.22
C VAL A 176 -0.80 5.81 -4.94
N GLN A 177 0.48 6.05 -4.60
CA GLN A 177 1.11 5.49 -3.40
C GLN A 177 0.59 6.18 -2.14
N ASP A 178 0.37 7.50 -2.22
CA ASP A 178 -0.22 8.25 -1.12
C ASP A 178 -1.64 7.76 -0.80
N VAL A 179 -2.45 7.51 -1.83
CA VAL A 179 -3.78 6.90 -1.67
C VAL A 179 -3.68 5.53 -1.02
N MET A 180 -2.84 4.63 -1.54
CA MET A 180 -2.72 3.29 -1.00
C MET A 180 -2.18 3.27 0.43
N ARG A 181 -1.23 4.16 0.76
CA ARG A 181 -0.71 4.31 2.13
C ARG A 181 -1.81 4.78 3.07
N ALA A 182 -2.53 5.85 2.71
CA ALA A 182 -3.61 6.40 3.54
C ALA A 182 -4.76 5.40 3.73
N TRP A 183 -5.11 4.64 2.70
CA TRP A 183 -6.17 3.62 2.78
C TRP A 183 -5.73 2.40 3.60
N THR A 184 -4.53 1.87 3.35
CA THR A 184 -3.99 0.73 4.09
C THR A 184 -3.84 1.06 5.57
N ALA A 185 -3.37 2.26 5.93
CA ALA A 185 -3.25 2.69 7.33
C ALA A 185 -4.61 2.64 8.06
N GLN A 186 -5.69 3.09 7.39
CA GLN A 186 -7.04 3.03 7.96
C GLN A 186 -7.53 1.59 8.11
N LEU A 187 -7.28 0.73 7.12
CA LEU A 187 -7.64 -0.69 7.18
C LEU A 187 -6.85 -1.43 8.27
N SER A 188 -5.57 -1.12 8.46
CA SER A 188 -4.76 -1.66 9.54
C SER A 188 -5.32 -1.26 10.90
N ALA A 189 -5.67 0.02 11.07
CA ALA A 189 -6.28 0.51 12.31
C ALA A 189 -7.63 -0.17 12.60
N GLU A 190 -8.47 -0.40 11.59
CA GLU A 190 -9.72 -1.16 11.73
C GLU A 190 -9.47 -2.63 12.10
N ALA A 191 -8.49 -3.27 11.45
CA ALA A 191 -8.10 -4.63 11.73
C ALA A 191 -7.54 -4.79 13.15
N GLU A 192 -6.79 -3.80 13.64
CA GLU A 192 -6.29 -3.73 15.01
C GLU A 192 -7.40 -3.53 16.03
N ALA A 193 -8.33 -2.60 15.76
CA ALA A 193 -9.45 -2.27 16.67
C ALA A 193 -10.47 -3.41 16.80
N SER A 194 -10.55 -4.28 15.78
CA SER A 194 -11.45 -5.44 15.76
C SER A 194 -10.74 -6.75 16.12
N ASP A 195 -9.49 -6.71 16.58
CA ASP A 195 -8.79 -7.93 17.01
C ASP A 195 -9.49 -8.55 18.22
N GLU A 196 -9.54 -9.89 18.25
CA GLU A 196 -10.27 -10.64 19.29
C GLU A 196 -9.50 -10.77 20.60
N ASP A 197 -8.18 -10.53 20.58
CA ASP A 197 -7.30 -10.56 21.75
C ASP A 197 -6.47 -9.25 21.81
N PRO A 198 -7.13 -8.09 22.02
CA PRO A 198 -6.44 -6.82 22.11
C PRO A 198 -5.64 -6.74 23.41
N PHE A 199 -4.47 -6.09 23.35
CA PHE A 199 -3.74 -5.75 24.56
C PHE A 199 -4.53 -4.72 25.36
N THR A 200 -4.60 -4.93 26.67
CA THR A 200 -4.95 -3.85 27.60
C THR A 200 -3.88 -2.75 27.55
N GLU A 201 -4.24 -1.54 27.97
CA GLU A 201 -3.28 -0.42 28.03
C GLU A 201 -2.08 -0.75 28.94
N ALA A 202 -2.33 -1.46 30.05
CA ALA A 202 -1.29 -1.92 30.96
C ALA A 202 -0.34 -2.93 30.28
N GLU A 203 -0.87 -3.91 29.54
CA GLU A 203 -0.06 -4.88 28.79
C GLU A 203 0.73 -4.19 27.68
N ALA A 204 0.13 -3.26 26.94
CA ALA A 204 0.82 -2.51 25.89
C ALA A 204 1.97 -1.66 26.45
N SER A 205 1.75 -0.98 27.56
CA SER A 205 2.77 -0.19 28.25
C SER A 205 3.91 -1.09 28.77
N PHE A 206 3.57 -2.19 29.46
CA PHE A 206 4.54 -3.15 29.96
C PHE A 206 5.35 -3.80 28.83
N PHE A 207 4.68 -4.25 27.76
CA PHE A 207 5.33 -4.87 26.61
C PHE A 207 6.28 -3.90 25.91
N LYS A 208 5.90 -2.64 25.74
CA LYS A 208 6.78 -1.60 25.19
C LYS A 208 8.02 -1.41 26.06
N SER A 209 7.86 -1.21 27.36
CA SER A 209 9.00 -1.08 28.28
C SER A 209 9.89 -2.32 28.28
N ALA A 210 9.31 -3.52 28.13
CA ALA A 210 10.07 -4.75 28.02
C ALA A 210 10.86 -4.86 26.71
N MET A 211 10.29 -4.44 25.58
CA MET A 211 11.01 -4.38 24.30
C MET A 211 12.19 -3.42 24.35
N ASP A 212 11.98 -2.22 24.90
CA ASP A 212 13.03 -1.20 25.03
C ASP A 212 14.17 -1.72 25.91
N ARG A 213 13.83 -2.27 27.09
CA ARG A 213 14.80 -2.87 28.02
C ARG A 213 15.57 -4.04 27.39
N ILE A 214 14.88 -5.01 26.77
CA ILE A 214 15.54 -6.17 26.16
C ILE A 214 16.48 -5.73 25.03
N SER A 215 16.09 -4.71 24.25
CA SER A 215 16.94 -4.17 23.19
C SER A 215 18.19 -3.52 23.76
N GLU A 216 18.06 -2.64 24.75
CA GLU A 216 19.18 -1.96 25.42
C GLU A 216 20.15 -2.96 26.08
N GLU A 217 19.62 -3.95 26.79
CA GLU A 217 20.43 -4.99 27.41
C GLU A 217 21.14 -5.87 26.37
N SER A 218 20.53 -6.12 25.20
CA SER A 218 21.16 -6.89 24.10
C SER A 218 22.28 -6.10 23.45
N PHE A 219 22.07 -4.80 23.18
CA PHE A 219 23.13 -3.92 22.68
C PHE A 219 24.33 -3.84 23.63
N THR A 220 24.06 -3.75 24.94
CA THR A 220 25.09 -3.75 25.97
C THR A 220 25.85 -5.07 26.03
N ALA A 221 25.15 -6.21 25.98
CA ALA A 221 25.77 -7.53 26.03
C ALA A 221 26.68 -7.84 24.84
N LEU A 222 26.37 -7.25 23.68
CA LEU A 222 27.14 -7.42 22.45
C LEU A 222 28.19 -6.31 22.24
N ASN A 223 28.42 -5.44 23.23
CA ASN A 223 29.37 -4.31 23.15
C ASN A 223 29.15 -3.39 21.93
N MET A 224 27.92 -3.29 21.42
CA MET A 224 27.57 -2.46 20.26
C MET A 224 27.63 -0.94 20.54
N VAL A 225 27.96 -0.56 21.78
CA VAL A 225 28.03 0.84 22.22
C VAL A 225 29.46 1.40 22.08
N ASP A 226 30.52 0.58 22.15
CA ASP A 226 31.91 1.04 22.24
C ASP A 226 32.99 0.11 21.58
N GLY A 227 32.62 -0.95 20.85
CA GLY A 227 33.55 -2.03 20.42
C GLY A 227 33.94 -2.10 18.94
N ASP A 228 35.16 -2.57 18.66
CA ASP A 228 35.66 -2.94 17.32
C ASP A 228 35.00 -4.26 16.84
N GLY A 229 33.91 -4.14 16.08
CA GLY A 229 33.23 -5.23 15.40
C GLY A 229 31.72 -5.21 15.63
N ASP A 230 30.96 -4.86 14.60
CA ASP A 230 29.51 -4.98 14.65
C ASP A 230 29.13 -6.46 14.71
N PRO A 231 28.37 -6.91 15.73
CA PRO A 231 27.87 -8.28 15.78
C PRO A 231 27.01 -8.55 14.54
N SER A 232 27.06 -9.80 14.08
CA SER A 232 26.17 -10.23 13.02
C SER A 232 24.71 -10.12 13.46
N TYR A 233 23.81 -9.96 12.50
CA TYR A 233 22.37 -9.95 12.76
C TYR A 233 21.89 -11.23 13.47
N GLU A 234 22.52 -12.37 13.17
CA GLU A 234 22.22 -13.66 13.80
C GLU A 234 22.60 -13.66 15.28
N GLU A 235 23.79 -13.18 15.65
CA GLU A 235 24.22 -13.04 17.05
C GLU A 235 23.31 -12.09 17.84
N PHE A 236 22.87 -11.00 17.21
CA PHE A 236 21.89 -10.10 17.82
C PHE A 236 20.54 -10.79 18.09
N LEU A 237 20.01 -11.53 17.11
CA LEU A 237 18.76 -12.26 17.27
C LEU A 237 18.85 -13.36 18.33
N GLU A 238 19.97 -14.08 18.41
CA GLU A 238 20.20 -15.09 19.44
C GLU A 238 20.17 -14.49 20.85
N GLU A 239 20.90 -13.40 21.08
CA GLU A 239 20.94 -12.74 22.39
C GLU A 239 19.57 -12.13 22.77
N VAL A 240 18.88 -11.49 21.82
CA VAL A 240 17.50 -11.00 22.03
C VAL A 240 16.57 -12.16 22.40
N ASN A 241 16.60 -13.27 21.66
CA ASN A 241 15.73 -14.42 21.92
C ASN A 241 16.01 -15.08 23.28
N LYS A 242 17.28 -15.19 23.67
CA LYS A 242 17.67 -15.67 25.00
C LYS A 242 17.08 -14.79 26.12
N ARG A 243 17.08 -13.47 25.95
CA ARG A 243 16.50 -12.53 26.93
C ARG A 243 14.99 -12.64 27.01
N TRP A 244 14.30 -12.77 25.88
CA TRP A 244 12.87 -13.06 25.87
C TRP A 244 12.57 -14.37 26.61
N ALA A 245 13.36 -15.43 26.35
CA ALA A 245 13.17 -16.73 26.99
C ALA A 245 13.45 -16.75 28.50
N ALA A 246 14.24 -15.80 29.02
CA ALA A 246 14.58 -15.72 30.44
C ALA A 246 13.42 -15.24 31.34
N ASP A 247 12.41 -14.57 30.76
CA ASP A 247 11.23 -14.10 31.48
C ASP A 247 9.94 -14.65 30.83
N PRO A 248 9.32 -15.67 31.43
CA PRO A 248 8.12 -16.31 30.89
C PRO A 248 6.93 -15.35 30.67
N VAL A 249 6.80 -14.29 31.49
CA VAL A 249 5.70 -13.33 31.36
C VAL A 249 5.89 -12.48 30.10
N THR A 250 7.12 -11.99 29.93
CA THR A 250 7.51 -11.16 28.80
C THR A 250 7.51 -11.97 27.49
N LEU A 251 7.94 -13.25 27.54
CA LEU A 251 7.82 -14.18 26.41
C LEU A 251 6.37 -14.41 25.98
N ALA A 252 5.46 -14.67 26.93
CA ALA A 252 4.05 -14.90 26.62
C ALA A 252 3.39 -13.67 25.95
N LEU A 253 3.77 -12.45 26.37
CA LEU A 253 3.32 -11.23 25.71
C LEU A 253 3.91 -11.06 24.31
N LYS A 254 5.18 -11.42 24.08
CA LYS A 254 5.76 -11.44 22.73
C LYS A 254 5.00 -12.40 21.82
N GLU A 255 4.73 -13.62 22.29
CA GLU A 255 3.99 -14.61 21.51
C GLU A 255 2.58 -14.13 21.17
N ARG A 256 1.86 -13.51 22.12
CA ARG A 256 0.55 -12.89 21.86
C ARG A 256 0.65 -11.72 20.89
N SER A 257 1.67 -10.87 21.01
CA SER A 257 1.91 -9.76 20.07
C SER A 257 2.15 -10.27 18.64
N VAL A 258 2.99 -11.30 18.47
CA VAL A 258 3.24 -11.94 17.17
C VAL A 258 1.95 -12.56 16.62
N ALA A 259 1.18 -13.29 17.43
CA ALA A 259 -0.08 -13.87 17.02
C ALA A 259 -1.10 -12.79 16.60
N ARG A 260 -1.17 -11.67 17.34
CA ARG A 260 -1.99 -10.51 17.00
C ARG A 260 -1.59 -9.89 15.67
N GLN A 261 -0.30 -9.64 15.46
CA GLN A 261 0.21 -9.13 14.17
C GLN A 261 -0.12 -10.08 13.02
N ALA A 262 0.00 -11.40 13.22
CA ALA A 262 -0.36 -12.39 12.21
C ALA A 262 -1.85 -12.32 11.83
N ARG A 263 -2.76 -12.17 12.80
CA ARG A 263 -4.21 -12.00 12.54
C ARG A 263 -4.51 -10.70 11.78
N ILE A 264 -3.89 -9.58 12.17
CA ILE A 264 -4.03 -8.30 11.47
C ILE A 264 -3.53 -8.40 10.03
N LYS A 265 -2.33 -8.97 9.82
CA LYS A 265 -1.77 -9.20 8.49
C LYS A 265 -2.67 -10.10 7.65
N ALA A 266 -3.27 -11.14 8.23
CA ALA A 266 -4.21 -12.01 7.53
C ALA A 266 -5.46 -11.26 7.04
N ARG A 267 -6.02 -10.36 7.86
CA ARG A 267 -7.15 -9.52 7.45
C ARG A 267 -6.79 -8.57 6.31
N LEU A 268 -5.60 -7.97 6.36
CA LEU A 268 -5.10 -7.13 5.28
C LEU A 268 -4.81 -7.94 4.00
N ALA A 269 -4.32 -9.17 4.13
CA ALA A 269 -4.08 -10.06 3.00
C ALA A 269 -5.39 -10.43 2.28
N LEU A 270 -6.48 -10.68 3.02
CA LEU A 270 -7.81 -10.91 2.43
C LEU A 270 -8.28 -9.71 1.60
N TRP A 271 -8.25 -8.52 2.18
CA TRP A 271 -8.59 -7.28 1.46
C TRP A 271 -7.73 -7.12 0.20
N ARG A 272 -6.41 -7.32 0.32
CA ARG A 272 -5.47 -7.20 -0.79
C ARG A 272 -5.80 -8.18 -1.91
N SER A 273 -6.11 -9.44 -1.57
CA SER A 273 -6.52 -10.46 -2.54
C SER A 273 -7.78 -10.06 -3.29
N GLU A 274 -8.76 -9.43 -2.63
CA GLU A 274 -9.96 -8.92 -3.30
C GLU A 274 -9.64 -7.76 -4.24
N MET A 275 -8.71 -6.86 -3.86
CA MET A 275 -8.27 -5.76 -4.71
C MET A 275 -7.50 -6.26 -5.94
N GLN A 276 -6.60 -7.22 -5.72
CA GLN A 276 -5.88 -7.91 -6.79
C GLN A 276 -6.88 -8.52 -7.78
N GLN A 277 -7.87 -9.27 -7.29
CA GLN A 277 -8.89 -9.88 -8.16
C GLN A 277 -9.67 -8.83 -8.97
N LYS A 278 -10.12 -7.73 -8.34
CA LYS A 278 -10.79 -6.63 -9.04
C LYS A 278 -9.92 -6.01 -10.14
N MET A 279 -8.63 -5.79 -9.88
CA MET A 279 -7.71 -5.30 -10.90
C MET A 279 -7.53 -6.30 -12.04
N LEU A 280 -7.46 -7.60 -11.74
CA LEU A 280 -7.37 -8.66 -12.74
C LEU A 280 -8.63 -8.69 -13.62
N ASP A 281 -9.81 -8.56 -13.02
CA ASP A 281 -11.08 -8.49 -13.74
C ASP A 281 -11.12 -7.26 -14.65
N ASP A 282 -10.72 -6.09 -14.13
CA ASP A 282 -10.63 -4.85 -14.91
C ASP A 282 -9.61 -4.98 -16.06
N ALA A 283 -8.46 -5.62 -15.84
CA ALA A 283 -7.45 -5.85 -16.87
C ALA A 283 -7.99 -6.69 -18.03
N ALA A 284 -8.85 -7.67 -17.75
CA ALA A 284 -9.49 -8.49 -18.78
C ALA A 284 -10.50 -7.70 -19.65
N THR A 285 -10.95 -6.54 -19.19
CA THR A 285 -11.88 -5.67 -19.94
C THR A 285 -11.19 -4.56 -20.73
N LEU A 286 -9.85 -4.44 -20.63
CA LEU A 286 -9.11 -3.44 -21.37
C LEU A 286 -9.26 -3.64 -22.88
N VAL A 287 -9.53 -2.54 -23.58
CA VAL A 287 -9.59 -2.49 -25.05
C VAL A 287 -8.33 -1.78 -25.56
N VAL A 288 -7.85 -2.20 -26.73
CA VAL A 288 -6.71 -1.59 -27.45
C VAL A 288 -7.18 -0.42 -28.29
#